data_AF-A0A812V4J8-F1
#
_entry.id   AF-A0A812V4J8-F1
#
_cell.length_a   1.000
_cell.length_b   1.000
_cell.length_c   1.000
_cell.angle_alpha   90.00
_cell.angle_beta   90.00
_cell.angle_gamma   90.00
#
_symmetry.space_group_name_H-M   'P 1'
#
loop_
_entity.id
_entity.type
_entity.pdbx_description
1 polymer ?
#
loop_
_entity_poly.entity_id
_entity_poly.type
_entity_poly.pdbx_seq_one_letter_code
_entity_poly.pdbx_strand_id
1 'polypeptide(L)'
;MASRVRAACLWGRWCVLACFACLAGTGDHSLGFSVKPHTQYLAVAVSDRYRDSLNDLALSELESSGFRNINFAAGRWYFDAGLRHSDARALAAIKHVASIRAIALRANLSTAKDPLSALELALLVDGAAKWNATLKEVAATRRCSPSTFRVVSRRSLPAGVEQELEKLLARRFGWRRQVRGRKADITIHLCASGGILQVEVPLLCQEKAFLGGGLPRPGLGHVEAWACARSLQIQSGDLVLDPMCGKGTLLAEAAVWWPSAKFVGCDVDKDQLDCCRSNFEWLQREVSLYHTDATKTGGIPFQDGSVDKILVAPPWNRQYRIQGDPEVFYRCMFKEILRVLHPAGRLVFLGASGKTIHKLEVALRSVQTKHRWSIVSKRSFFLTRSITGVMAVAENTASANSEGIGGTGWKALPWEGQAPENSRDLYYHWRHLRALAFPELRPASEPIRKDDETLRRHPSRALLVLVTVLLGLAAFRRQAKPRGQLARLPRRERPLCDVAPDATHRNPCATTS
;
A
#
# COMPACT_ATOMS: atom_id res chain seq x y z
N MET A 1 41.98 -35.14 -36.49
CA MET A 1 42.18 -33.72 -36.10
C MET A 1 40.93 -33.04 -35.48
N ALA A 2 39.79 -33.73 -35.30
CA ALA A 2 38.58 -33.15 -34.68
C ALA A 2 38.33 -33.57 -33.22
N SER A 3 39.13 -34.47 -32.63
CA SER A 3 38.96 -34.96 -31.25
C SER A 3 39.85 -34.26 -30.21
N ARG A 4 40.88 -33.51 -30.62
CA ARG A 4 41.74 -32.73 -29.71
C ARG A 4 41.26 -31.30 -29.42
N VAL A 5 40.29 -30.79 -30.18
CA VAL A 5 39.74 -29.43 -29.99
C VAL A 5 38.57 -29.39 -28.99
N ARG A 6 37.92 -30.53 -28.70
CA ARG A 6 36.82 -30.60 -27.70
C ARG A 6 37.31 -30.76 -26.25
N ALA A 7 38.52 -31.27 -26.02
CA ALA A 7 39.09 -31.38 -24.67
C ALA A 7 39.61 -30.03 -24.14
N ALA A 8 40.10 -29.14 -25.02
CA ALA A 8 40.60 -27.81 -24.64
C ALA A 8 39.49 -26.83 -24.20
N CYS A 9 38.26 -26.98 -24.71
CA CYS A 9 37.11 -26.15 -24.31
C CYS A 9 36.45 -26.56 -22.98
N LEU A 10 36.71 -27.79 -22.49
CA LEU A 10 36.19 -28.25 -21.20
C LEU A 10 37.13 -27.94 -20.04
N TRP A 11 38.45 -27.85 -20.28
CA TRP A 11 39.42 -27.43 -19.27
C TRP A 11 39.40 -25.91 -19.01
N GLY A 12 39.11 -25.09 -20.02
CA GLY A 12 38.99 -23.63 -19.84
C GLY A 12 37.80 -23.18 -18.95
N ARG A 13 36.74 -23.98 -18.85
CA ARG A 13 35.57 -23.67 -17.98
C ARG A 13 35.73 -24.14 -16.53
N TRP A 14 36.55 -25.18 -16.30
CA TRP A 14 36.86 -25.65 -14.95
C TRP A 14 37.97 -24.82 -14.29
N CYS A 15 38.94 -24.28 -15.03
CA CYS A 15 39.96 -23.39 -14.46
C CYS A 15 39.37 -22.05 -13.97
N VAL A 16 38.34 -21.51 -14.63
CA VAL A 16 37.68 -20.26 -14.16
C VAL A 16 36.84 -20.51 -12.90
N LEU A 17 36.20 -21.67 -12.76
CA LEU A 17 35.44 -22.01 -11.54
C LEU A 17 36.31 -22.50 -10.37
N ALA A 18 37.43 -23.18 -10.67
CA ALA A 18 38.38 -23.65 -9.65
C ALA A 18 39.25 -22.53 -9.07
N CYS A 19 39.59 -21.49 -9.85
CA CYS A 19 40.27 -20.32 -9.31
C CYS A 19 39.40 -19.55 -8.29
N PHE A 20 38.08 -19.46 -8.48
CA PHE A 20 37.20 -18.79 -7.51
C PHE A 20 36.96 -19.59 -6.23
N ALA A 21 37.06 -20.92 -6.27
CA ALA A 21 36.82 -21.77 -5.09
C ALA A 21 38.05 -21.89 -4.15
N CYS A 22 39.28 -21.79 -4.69
CA CYS A 22 40.51 -21.86 -3.90
C CYS A 22 40.99 -20.50 -3.33
N LEU A 23 40.38 -19.37 -3.73
CA LEU A 23 40.76 -18.02 -3.30
C LEU A 23 39.98 -17.49 -2.07
N ALA A 24 39.23 -18.34 -1.37
CA ALA A 24 38.49 -17.96 -0.17
C ALA A 24 39.38 -17.79 1.10
N GLY A 25 40.69 -18.05 1.00
CA GLY A 25 41.61 -18.08 2.15
C GLY A 25 42.64 -16.95 2.22
N THR A 26 42.87 -16.19 1.16
CA THR A 26 43.89 -15.13 1.14
C THR A 26 43.36 -13.98 0.29
N GLY A 27 43.29 -12.79 0.86
CA GLY A 27 42.78 -11.60 0.19
C GLY A 27 43.46 -11.40 -1.16
N ASP A 28 42.70 -11.54 -2.25
CA ASP A 28 43.21 -11.32 -3.59
C ASP A 28 42.61 -10.03 -4.20
N HIS A 29 43.52 -9.25 -4.76
CA HIS A 29 43.38 -7.89 -5.28
C HIS A 29 42.92 -7.87 -6.75
N SER A 30 42.43 -8.99 -7.30
CA SER A 30 42.17 -9.14 -8.74
C SER A 30 40.98 -8.34 -9.29
N LEU A 31 40.17 -7.71 -8.43
CA LEU A 31 39.11 -6.75 -8.84
C LEU A 31 39.28 -5.37 -8.19
N GLY A 32 40.42 -5.12 -7.54
CA GLY A 32 40.74 -3.83 -6.94
C GLY A 32 39.89 -3.43 -5.74
N PHE A 33 38.99 -4.27 -5.18
CA PHE A 33 38.16 -3.87 -4.03
C PHE A 33 38.38 -4.67 -2.75
N SER A 34 38.25 -3.97 -1.62
CA SER A 34 38.44 -4.55 -0.28
C SER A 34 37.11 -4.87 0.40
N VAL A 35 36.98 -6.08 0.92
CA VAL A 35 35.83 -6.52 1.74
C VAL A 35 36.08 -6.10 3.19
N LYS A 36 35.13 -5.37 3.79
CA LYS A 36 35.26 -4.90 5.18
C LYS A 36 35.00 -6.04 6.19
N PRO A 37 35.65 -6.01 7.38
CA PRO A 37 35.40 -6.98 8.45
C PRO A 37 33.92 -7.03 8.87
N HIS A 38 33.53 -8.18 9.42
CA HIS A 38 32.19 -8.75 9.34
C HIS A 38 31.18 -8.13 10.30
N THR A 39 30.49 -7.07 9.85
CA THR A 39 29.15 -6.79 10.39
C THR A 39 28.15 -7.79 9.81
N GLN A 40 27.44 -8.53 10.65
CA GLN A 40 26.48 -9.55 10.23
C GLN A 40 25.09 -8.99 9.93
N TYR A 41 24.63 -8.05 10.75
CA TYR A 41 23.27 -7.54 10.70
C TYR A 41 23.22 -6.03 10.59
N LEU A 42 22.10 -5.55 10.07
CA LEU A 42 21.65 -4.19 10.30
C LEU A 42 20.17 -4.15 10.69
N ALA A 43 19.81 -3.21 11.55
CA ALA A 43 18.44 -2.82 11.78
C ALA A 43 18.22 -1.40 11.23
N VAL A 44 17.21 -1.25 10.39
CA VAL A 44 16.77 0.05 9.86
C VAL A 44 15.99 0.75 10.96
N ALA A 45 16.46 1.92 11.38
CA ALA A 45 15.78 2.69 12.41
C ALA A 45 14.38 3.15 11.94
N VAL A 46 13.48 3.39 12.90
CA VAL A 46 12.19 4.02 12.60
C VAL A 46 12.37 5.52 12.34
N SER A 47 13.37 6.13 12.98
CA SER A 47 13.75 7.54 12.89
C SER A 47 15.22 7.67 12.49
N ASP A 48 15.53 8.58 11.57
CA ASP A 48 16.91 8.84 11.14
C ASP A 48 17.72 9.62 12.22
N ARG A 49 17.06 10.13 13.27
CA ARG A 49 17.68 10.90 14.35
C ARG A 49 18.19 9.97 15.45
N TYR A 50 19.49 10.01 15.76
CA TYR A 50 20.10 9.13 16.78
C TYR A 50 19.43 9.24 18.16
N ARG A 51 19.23 10.47 18.67
CA ARG A 51 18.55 10.74 19.95
C ARG A 51 17.02 10.83 19.76
N ASP A 52 16.43 9.72 19.36
CA ASP A 52 14.98 9.52 19.26
C ASP A 52 14.62 8.41 20.25
N SER A 53 13.54 8.56 21.02
CA SER A 53 13.17 7.59 22.05
C SER A 53 12.99 6.16 21.49
N LEU A 54 12.59 6.02 20.22
CA LEU A 54 12.55 4.72 19.55
C LEU A 54 13.94 4.13 19.28
N ASN A 55 14.93 4.97 19.00
CA ASN A 55 16.30 4.54 18.81
C ASN A 55 16.95 4.17 20.15
N ASP A 56 16.60 4.86 21.24
CA ASP A 56 17.04 4.47 22.59
C ASP A 56 16.41 3.12 23.02
N LEU A 57 15.13 2.91 22.74
CA LEU A 57 14.47 1.60 22.95
C LEU A 57 15.12 0.50 22.10
N ALA A 58 15.35 0.77 20.80
CA ALA A 58 16.01 -0.19 19.92
C ALA A 58 17.44 -0.52 20.38
N LEU A 59 18.19 0.48 20.86
CA LEU A 59 19.52 0.26 21.43
C LEU A 59 19.46 -0.63 22.67
N SER A 60 18.54 -0.34 23.59
CA SER A 60 18.33 -1.16 24.80
C SER A 60 17.94 -2.60 24.45
N GLU A 61 17.08 -2.81 23.45
CA GLU A 61 16.73 -4.14 22.93
C GLU A 61 17.94 -4.87 22.31
N LEU A 62 18.77 -4.15 21.55
CA LEU A 62 19.98 -4.70 20.94
C LEU A 62 21.01 -5.12 22.00
N GLU A 63 21.24 -4.27 23.00
CA GLU A 63 22.17 -4.52 24.11
C GLU A 63 21.70 -5.68 24.99
N SER A 64 20.42 -5.69 25.37
CA SER A 64 19.82 -6.75 26.20
C SER A 64 19.75 -8.11 25.49
N SER A 65 19.70 -8.12 24.16
CA SER A 65 19.73 -9.35 23.34
C SER A 65 21.15 -9.95 23.23
N GLY A 66 22.18 -9.28 23.75
CA GLY A 66 23.56 -9.77 23.78
C GLY A 66 24.32 -9.62 22.46
N PHE A 67 23.84 -8.78 21.55
CA PHE A 67 24.56 -8.42 20.32
C PHE A 67 25.81 -7.57 20.64
N ARG A 68 26.81 -7.62 19.76
CA ARG A 68 28.09 -6.92 19.91
C ARG A 68 28.34 -5.94 18.77
N ASN A 69 29.34 -5.08 18.94
CA ASN A 69 29.75 -4.08 17.94
C ASN A 69 28.57 -3.22 17.45
N ILE A 70 27.67 -2.84 18.38
CA ILE A 70 26.49 -2.05 18.06
C ILE A 70 26.92 -0.63 17.70
N ASN A 71 26.64 -0.21 16.47
CA ASN A 71 27.01 1.09 15.95
C ASN A 71 25.85 1.71 15.16
N PHE A 72 25.58 3.00 15.38
CA PHE A 72 24.58 3.72 14.58
C PHE A 72 25.23 4.54 13.48
N ALA A 73 24.78 4.36 12.23
CA ALA A 73 25.22 5.21 11.12
C ALA A 73 24.13 5.31 10.04
N ALA A 74 23.85 6.55 9.61
CA ALA A 74 22.91 6.85 8.52
C ALA A 74 21.52 6.20 8.70
N GLY A 75 20.92 6.36 9.89
CA GLY A 75 19.58 5.84 10.21
C GLY A 75 19.52 4.32 10.39
N ARG A 76 20.65 3.69 10.75
CA ARG A 76 20.77 2.23 10.85
C ARG A 76 21.65 1.82 12.00
N TRP A 77 21.22 0.81 12.73
CA TRP A 77 22.01 0.07 13.69
C TRP A 77 22.75 -1.06 12.98
N TYR A 78 24.04 -1.17 13.17
CA TYR A 78 24.91 -2.24 12.68
C TYR A 78 25.36 -3.06 13.88
N PHE A 79 25.29 -4.39 13.82
CA PHE A 79 25.58 -5.25 14.96
C PHE A 79 25.90 -6.69 14.56
N ASP A 80 26.50 -7.41 15.50
CA ASP A 80 26.96 -8.80 15.34
C ASP A 80 26.38 -9.73 16.41
N ALA A 81 26.08 -10.97 16.05
CA ALA A 81 25.65 -12.02 16.98
C ALA A 81 26.78 -12.54 17.91
N GLY A 82 28.04 -12.14 17.67
CA GLY A 82 29.19 -12.59 18.45
C GLY A 82 29.51 -14.08 18.22
N LEU A 83 29.86 -14.81 19.29
CA LEU A 83 30.25 -16.23 19.24
C LEU A 83 29.06 -17.22 19.18
N ARG A 84 27.82 -16.74 19.26
CA ARG A 84 26.64 -17.59 19.14
C ARG A 84 26.21 -17.67 17.68
N HIS A 85 25.77 -18.84 17.23
CA HIS A 85 24.95 -18.90 16.04
C HIS A 85 23.70 -18.06 16.28
N SER A 86 23.33 -17.29 15.28
CA SER A 86 22.16 -16.41 15.21
C SER A 86 20.92 -17.11 15.77
N ASP A 87 20.33 -16.53 16.80
CA ASP A 87 19.02 -16.97 17.27
C ASP A 87 17.97 -16.06 16.62
N ALA A 88 17.14 -16.63 15.74
CA ALA A 88 15.99 -15.94 15.17
C ALA A 88 15.09 -15.33 16.25
N ARG A 89 15.06 -15.91 17.46
CA ARG A 89 14.34 -15.34 18.62
C ARG A 89 14.98 -14.06 19.13
N ALA A 90 16.31 -13.99 19.21
CA ALA A 90 17.02 -12.78 19.63
C ALA A 90 16.81 -11.64 18.63
N LEU A 91 16.83 -11.93 17.32
CA LEU A 91 16.49 -10.94 16.30
C LEU A 91 15.02 -10.50 16.41
N ALA A 92 14.09 -11.41 16.70
CA ALA A 92 12.67 -11.10 16.88
C ALA A 92 12.37 -10.36 18.19
N ALA A 93 13.28 -10.36 19.16
CA ALA A 93 13.16 -9.62 20.41
C ALA A 93 13.39 -8.11 20.24
N ILE A 94 14.03 -7.70 19.13
CA ILE A 94 14.17 -6.29 18.76
C ILE A 94 12.88 -5.86 18.04
N LYS A 95 12.18 -4.87 18.58
CA LYS A 95 10.82 -4.51 18.16
C LYS A 95 10.75 -3.09 17.62
N HIS A 96 11.54 -2.17 18.16
CA HIS A 96 11.45 -0.74 17.83
C HIS A 96 12.30 -0.34 16.60
N VAL A 97 12.35 -1.20 15.58
CA VAL A 97 13.08 -0.99 14.32
C VAL A 97 12.22 -1.30 13.11
N ALA A 98 12.40 -0.60 12.00
CA ALA A 98 11.59 -0.80 10.80
C ALA A 98 11.84 -2.15 10.11
N SER A 99 13.07 -2.65 10.16
CA SER A 99 13.46 -3.92 9.54
C SER A 99 14.82 -4.38 10.02
N ILE A 100 14.98 -5.68 10.22
CA ILE A 100 16.26 -6.33 10.47
C ILE A 100 16.68 -7.08 9.21
N ARG A 101 17.92 -6.90 8.79
CA ARG A 101 18.47 -7.45 7.55
C ARG A 101 19.81 -8.12 7.82
N ALA A 102 20.02 -9.25 7.17
CA ALA A 102 21.34 -9.84 7.05
C ALA A 102 22.15 -9.06 6.00
N ILE A 103 23.43 -8.84 6.29
CA ILE A 103 24.39 -8.27 5.35
C ILE A 103 25.09 -9.45 4.65
N ALA A 104 24.72 -9.69 3.39
CA ALA A 104 25.33 -10.76 2.59
C ALA A 104 26.73 -10.34 2.08
N LEU A 105 26.92 -9.05 1.82
CA LEU A 105 28.19 -8.49 1.34
C LEU A 105 28.31 -7.03 1.76
N ARG A 106 29.52 -6.61 2.16
CA ARG A 106 29.91 -5.21 2.30
C ARG A 106 31.29 -5.02 1.67
N ALA A 107 31.33 -4.29 0.55
CA ALA A 107 32.51 -4.12 -0.28
C ALA A 107 32.80 -2.64 -0.50
N ASN A 108 34.08 -2.25 -0.54
CA ASN A 108 34.48 -0.90 -0.89
C ASN A 108 34.76 -0.77 -2.39
N LEU A 109 33.81 -0.23 -3.15
CA LEU A 109 33.95 0.05 -4.58
C LEU A 109 34.93 1.18 -4.91
N SER A 110 35.36 2.00 -3.94
CA SER A 110 36.22 3.18 -4.20
C SER A 110 37.62 2.83 -4.71
N THR A 111 37.99 1.55 -4.66
CA THR A 111 39.31 1.06 -5.04
C THR A 111 39.29 0.35 -6.41
N ALA A 112 38.10 0.22 -7.02
CA ALA A 112 38.00 -0.18 -8.42
C ALA A 112 38.60 0.91 -9.32
N LYS A 113 39.51 0.51 -10.22
CA LYS A 113 40.21 1.44 -11.12
C LYS A 113 39.28 2.08 -12.15
N ASP A 114 38.22 1.38 -12.54
CA ASP A 114 37.22 1.79 -13.53
C ASP A 114 35.79 1.53 -13.01
N PRO A 115 34.77 2.30 -13.49
CA PRO A 115 33.38 2.04 -13.15
C PRO A 115 32.92 0.68 -13.72
N LEU A 116 32.60 -0.24 -12.81
CA LEU A 116 32.14 -1.59 -13.16
C LEU A 116 30.87 -1.56 -14.02
N SER A 117 30.83 -2.37 -15.07
CA SER A 117 29.60 -2.67 -15.81
C SER A 117 28.58 -3.41 -14.94
N ALA A 118 27.32 -3.43 -15.37
CA ALA A 118 26.25 -4.15 -14.68
C ALA A 118 26.56 -5.64 -14.50
N LEU A 119 27.16 -6.28 -15.52
CA LEU A 119 27.51 -7.70 -15.48
C LEU A 119 28.69 -7.97 -14.53
N GLU A 120 29.74 -7.16 -14.58
CA GLU A 120 30.90 -7.30 -13.69
C GLU A 120 30.50 -7.13 -12.22
N LEU A 121 29.69 -6.11 -11.94
CA LEU A 121 29.18 -5.88 -10.58
C LEU A 121 28.27 -7.03 -10.11
N ALA A 122 27.44 -7.60 -10.99
CA ALA A 122 26.59 -8.74 -10.65
C ALA A 122 27.40 -10.01 -10.38
N LEU A 123 28.41 -10.32 -11.20
CA LEU A 123 29.32 -11.45 -10.99
C LEU A 123 30.10 -11.32 -9.68
N LEU A 124 30.58 -10.11 -9.39
CA LEU A 124 31.25 -9.77 -8.14
C LEU A 124 30.34 -10.05 -6.95
N VAL A 125 29.10 -9.55 -6.98
CA VAL A 125 28.13 -9.77 -5.91
C VAL A 125 27.82 -11.27 -5.74
N ASP A 126 27.60 -12.00 -6.84
CA ASP A 126 27.32 -13.44 -6.79
C ASP A 126 28.47 -14.24 -6.17
N GLY A 127 29.72 -13.91 -6.53
CA GLY A 127 30.91 -14.61 -6.06
C GLY A 127 31.32 -14.25 -4.62
N ALA A 128 31.19 -12.99 -4.22
CA ALA A 128 31.71 -12.50 -2.93
C ALA A 128 30.67 -12.55 -1.79
N ALA A 129 29.38 -12.57 -2.09
CA ALA A 129 28.35 -12.56 -1.06
C ALA A 129 28.26 -13.90 -0.30
N LYS A 130 28.03 -13.81 1.01
CA LYS A 130 27.90 -14.95 1.93
C LYS A 130 26.53 -15.63 1.84
N TRP A 131 26.10 -16.00 0.63
CA TRP A 131 24.75 -16.50 0.38
C TRP A 131 24.35 -17.67 1.28
N ASN A 132 25.22 -18.66 1.46
CA ASN A 132 24.88 -19.83 2.28
C ASN A 132 24.58 -19.45 3.74
N ALA A 133 25.36 -18.54 4.33
CA ALA A 133 25.11 -18.05 5.67
C ALA A 133 23.83 -17.21 5.72
N THR A 134 23.67 -16.26 4.79
CA THR A 134 22.47 -15.41 4.70
C THR A 134 21.20 -16.24 4.53
N LEU A 135 21.22 -17.32 3.74
CA LEU A 135 20.06 -18.16 3.52
C LEU A 135 19.73 -19.07 4.70
N LYS A 136 20.72 -19.45 5.51
CA LYS A 136 20.46 -20.09 6.81
C LYS A 136 19.68 -19.14 7.73
N GLU A 137 20.04 -17.86 7.76
CA GLU A 137 19.28 -16.84 8.53
C GLU A 137 17.85 -16.68 8.02
N VAL A 138 17.67 -16.59 6.71
CA VAL A 138 16.34 -16.48 6.10
C VAL A 138 15.51 -17.72 6.40
N ALA A 139 16.11 -18.91 6.40
CA ALA A 139 15.41 -20.14 6.76
C ALA A 139 15.09 -20.21 8.27
N ALA A 140 15.94 -19.64 9.13
CA ALA A 140 15.70 -19.62 10.58
C ALA A 140 14.54 -18.70 10.99
N THR A 141 14.31 -17.62 10.25
CA THR A 141 13.20 -16.68 10.51
C THR A 141 11.91 -17.03 9.77
N ARG A 142 11.93 -18.04 8.89
CA ARG A 142 10.78 -18.42 8.06
C ARG A 142 10.40 -19.88 8.28
N ARG A 143 9.12 -20.20 8.03
CA ARG A 143 8.62 -21.58 8.12
C ARG A 143 8.88 -22.43 6.87
N CYS A 144 9.31 -21.81 5.77
CA CYS A 144 9.43 -22.46 4.47
C CYS A 144 10.60 -21.93 3.65
N SER A 145 11.16 -22.77 2.79
CA SER A 145 12.21 -22.37 1.85
C SER A 145 11.68 -21.41 0.78
N PRO A 146 12.48 -20.41 0.36
CA PRO A 146 12.12 -19.49 -0.70
C PRO A 146 11.99 -20.20 -2.05
N SER A 147 10.98 -19.80 -2.83
CA SER A 147 10.77 -20.26 -4.21
C SER A 147 10.86 -19.13 -5.22
N THR A 148 10.68 -17.89 -4.76
CA THR A 148 10.67 -16.69 -5.58
C THR A 148 11.57 -15.60 -4.99
N PHE A 149 12.15 -14.77 -5.85
CA PHE A 149 12.98 -13.66 -5.39
C PHE A 149 12.95 -12.48 -6.36
N ARG A 150 13.43 -11.34 -5.88
CA ARG A 150 13.68 -10.15 -6.71
C ARG A 150 14.91 -9.41 -6.19
N VAL A 151 15.60 -8.72 -7.08
CA VAL A 151 16.69 -7.80 -6.73
C VAL A 151 16.20 -6.37 -6.93
N VAL A 152 16.55 -5.49 -6.00
CA VAL A 152 16.25 -4.06 -6.09
C VAL A 152 17.49 -3.25 -5.76
N SER A 153 17.82 -2.24 -6.57
CA SER A 153 18.81 -1.24 -6.20
C SER A 153 18.18 -0.10 -5.41
N ARG A 154 18.95 0.45 -4.48
CA ARG A 154 18.69 1.77 -3.88
C ARG A 154 19.87 2.66 -4.26
N ARG A 155 19.57 3.77 -4.96
CA ARG A 155 20.50 4.76 -5.53
C ARG A 155 21.17 4.30 -6.82
N SER A 156 21.90 5.22 -7.46
CA SER A 156 22.50 5.04 -8.79
C SER A 156 23.55 3.94 -8.78
N LEU A 157 23.16 2.76 -9.27
CA LEU A 157 24.01 1.67 -9.69
C LEU A 157 23.96 1.56 -11.22
N PRO A 158 24.91 0.84 -11.86
CA PRO A 158 24.85 0.57 -13.29
C PRO A 158 23.49 0.00 -13.71
N ALA A 159 22.87 0.59 -14.73
CA ALA A 159 21.58 0.13 -15.23
C ALA A 159 21.70 -1.33 -15.71
N GLY A 160 20.78 -2.20 -15.26
CA GLY A 160 20.80 -3.61 -15.63
C GLY A 160 21.38 -4.55 -14.56
N VAL A 161 22.00 -4.01 -13.50
CA VAL A 161 22.67 -4.84 -12.47
C VAL A 161 21.69 -5.78 -11.78
N GLU A 162 20.45 -5.34 -11.54
CA GLU A 162 19.44 -6.19 -10.92
C GLU A 162 19.10 -7.38 -11.81
N GLN A 163 18.91 -7.15 -13.12
CA GLN A 163 18.57 -8.20 -14.07
C GLN A 163 19.72 -9.20 -14.25
N GLU A 164 20.97 -8.74 -14.29
CA GLU A 164 22.14 -9.62 -14.38
C GLU A 164 22.29 -10.47 -13.12
N LEU A 165 22.19 -9.85 -11.93
CA LEU A 165 22.26 -10.59 -10.67
C LEU A 165 21.10 -11.59 -10.56
N GLU A 166 19.88 -11.20 -10.94
CA GLU A 166 18.74 -12.11 -10.97
C GLU A 166 18.96 -13.32 -11.89
N LYS A 167 19.62 -13.17 -13.05
CA LYS A 167 19.95 -14.32 -13.90
C LYS A 167 20.93 -15.27 -13.21
N LEU A 168 21.95 -14.74 -12.54
CA LEU A 168 22.96 -15.52 -11.84
C LEU A 168 22.34 -16.29 -10.66
N LEU A 169 21.61 -15.60 -9.79
CA LEU A 169 21.00 -16.21 -8.61
C LEU A 169 19.90 -17.22 -8.97
N ALA A 170 19.14 -16.98 -10.06
CA ALA A 170 18.15 -17.95 -10.55
C ALA A 170 18.82 -19.25 -11.02
N ARG A 171 19.98 -19.17 -11.68
CA ARG A 171 20.77 -20.37 -12.07
C ARG A 171 21.35 -21.06 -10.85
N ARG A 172 21.83 -20.30 -9.87
CA ARG A 172 22.50 -20.81 -8.67
C ARG A 172 21.55 -21.53 -7.72
N PHE A 173 20.38 -20.94 -7.47
CA PHE A 173 19.43 -21.42 -6.44
C PHE A 173 18.16 -22.04 -7.01
N GLY A 174 17.94 -21.97 -8.32
CA GLY A 174 16.71 -22.49 -8.95
C GLY A 174 15.45 -21.69 -8.63
N TRP A 175 15.57 -20.48 -8.07
CA TRP A 175 14.40 -19.66 -7.74
C TRP A 175 13.80 -18.97 -8.95
N ARG A 176 12.49 -18.73 -8.87
CA ARG A 176 11.77 -17.96 -9.88
C ARG A 176 11.90 -16.46 -9.62
N ARG A 177 12.34 -15.72 -10.64
CA ARG A 177 12.38 -14.25 -10.61
C ARG A 177 10.96 -13.69 -10.58
N GLN A 178 10.73 -12.71 -9.72
CA GLN A 178 9.45 -12.00 -9.65
C GLN A 178 9.51 -10.65 -10.33
N VAL A 179 8.45 -10.34 -11.07
CA VAL A 179 8.30 -9.04 -11.73
C VAL A 179 8.02 -7.94 -10.71
N ARG A 180 8.43 -6.72 -11.05
CA ARG A 180 8.15 -5.52 -10.25
C ARG A 180 6.65 -5.42 -9.95
N GLY A 181 6.31 -5.14 -8.69
CA GLY A 181 4.93 -5.01 -8.23
C GLY A 181 4.31 -6.31 -7.67
N ARG A 182 4.93 -7.48 -7.86
CA ARG A 182 4.54 -8.72 -7.16
C ARG A 182 5.34 -8.90 -5.87
N LYS A 183 4.73 -9.57 -4.88
CA LYS A 183 5.43 -10.03 -3.68
C LYS A 183 6.36 -11.18 -4.07
N ALA A 184 7.56 -11.19 -3.50
CA ALA A 184 8.57 -12.23 -3.67
C ALA A 184 8.94 -12.80 -2.30
N ASP A 185 9.30 -14.08 -2.26
CA ASP A 185 9.74 -14.73 -1.01
C ASP A 185 11.04 -14.12 -0.48
N ILE A 186 11.89 -13.56 -1.34
CA ILE A 186 13.09 -12.83 -0.92
C ILE A 186 13.21 -11.56 -1.75
N THR A 187 13.49 -10.43 -1.09
CA THR A 187 13.94 -9.21 -1.76
C THR A 187 15.40 -8.94 -1.40
N ILE A 188 16.28 -8.91 -2.39
CA ILE A 188 17.69 -8.61 -2.22
C ILE A 188 17.89 -7.13 -2.54
N HIS A 189 18.42 -6.36 -1.58
CA HIS A 189 18.68 -4.94 -1.75
C HIS A 189 20.16 -4.69 -2.05
N LEU A 190 20.45 -4.07 -3.19
CA LEU A 190 21.76 -3.51 -3.52
C LEU A 190 21.78 -2.04 -3.09
N CYS A 191 22.63 -1.69 -2.13
CA CYS A 191 22.73 -0.35 -1.57
C CYS A 191 24.15 0.20 -1.77
N ALA A 192 24.29 1.29 -2.52
CA ALA A 192 25.58 1.97 -2.69
C ALA A 192 25.58 3.36 -2.04
N SER A 193 26.57 3.65 -1.19
CA SER A 193 26.75 4.97 -0.58
C SER A 193 28.20 5.18 -0.18
N GLY A 194 28.77 6.34 -0.52
CA GLY A 194 30.12 6.72 -0.11
C GLY A 194 31.19 5.70 -0.53
N GLY A 195 31.11 5.18 -1.75
CA GLY A 195 31.99 4.14 -2.25
C GLY A 195 31.73 2.73 -1.70
N ILE A 196 30.83 2.56 -0.72
CA ILE A 196 30.52 1.24 -0.14
C ILE A 196 29.31 0.64 -0.85
N LEU A 197 29.46 -0.58 -1.38
CA LEU A 197 28.35 -1.45 -1.77
C LEU A 197 27.99 -2.37 -0.62
N GLN A 198 26.68 -2.46 -0.35
CA GLN A 198 26.12 -3.40 0.61
C GLN A 198 24.99 -4.20 -0.04
N VAL A 199 25.01 -5.51 0.19
CA VAL A 199 23.96 -6.43 -0.24
C VAL A 199 23.20 -6.86 1.01
N GLU A 200 21.92 -6.50 1.06
CA GLU A 200 21.10 -6.67 2.25
C GLU A 200 19.91 -7.58 1.95
N VAL A 201 19.67 -8.55 2.81
CA VAL A 201 18.52 -9.45 2.73
C VAL A 201 17.66 -9.26 3.97
N PRO A 202 16.46 -8.66 3.85
CA PRO A 202 15.55 -8.50 4.98
C PRO A 202 15.17 -9.86 5.57
N LEU A 203 15.33 -10.00 6.87
CA LEU A 203 14.94 -11.19 7.64
C LEU A 203 13.58 -10.93 8.30
N LEU A 204 13.52 -9.83 9.04
CA LEU A 204 12.34 -9.37 9.74
C LEU A 204 12.03 -7.95 9.28
N CYS A 205 10.76 -7.64 9.16
CA CYS A 205 10.30 -6.28 8.99
C CYS A 205 9.19 -6.02 9.99
N GLN A 206 9.11 -4.78 10.48
CA GLN A 206 7.79 -4.30 10.86
C GLN A 206 6.97 -4.49 9.62
N GLU A 207 5.96 -5.35 9.71
CA GLU A 207 4.99 -5.43 8.66
C GLU A 207 4.58 -3.97 8.47
N LYS A 208 4.68 -3.45 7.23
CA LYS A 208 3.83 -2.32 6.86
C LYS A 208 2.45 -2.91 7.06
N ALA A 209 1.93 -2.80 8.27
CA ALA A 209 1.12 -3.87 8.81
C ALA A 209 -0.13 -4.05 7.95
N PHE A 210 -1.04 -4.90 8.42
CA PHE A 210 -2.45 -4.54 8.37
C PHE A 210 -2.78 -3.03 8.50
N LEU A 211 -1.83 -2.24 9.02
CA LEU A 211 -1.86 -0.86 9.40
C LEU A 211 -0.81 0.04 8.70
N GLY A 212 -0.10 -0.45 7.67
CA GLY A 212 1.05 0.25 7.05
C GLY A 212 0.72 1.20 5.91
N GLY A 213 -0.56 1.48 5.71
CA GLY A 213 -1.00 2.46 4.73
C GLY A 213 -1.43 1.90 3.39
N GLY A 214 -1.91 0.66 3.33
CA GLY A 214 -2.42 0.08 2.09
C GLY A 214 -3.46 -0.99 2.32
N LEU A 215 -4.73 -0.58 2.34
CA LEU A 215 -5.85 -1.51 2.24
C LEU A 215 -5.87 -2.21 0.86
N PRO A 216 -6.36 -3.46 0.76
CA PRO A 216 -6.53 -4.15 -0.51
C PRO A 216 -7.31 -3.33 -1.54
N ARG A 217 -8.30 -2.56 -1.08
CA ARG A 217 -9.07 -1.59 -1.86
C ARG A 217 -8.73 -0.17 -1.39
N PRO A 218 -7.71 0.49 -1.97
CA PRO A 218 -7.24 1.80 -1.49
C PRO A 218 -8.26 2.92 -1.75
N GLY A 219 -8.39 3.81 -0.75
CA GLY A 219 -9.23 5.02 -0.77
C GLY A 219 -8.42 6.27 -0.39
N LEU A 220 -8.87 7.01 0.64
CA LEU A 220 -8.11 8.10 1.23
C LEU A 220 -6.72 7.62 1.69
N GLY A 221 -5.75 8.53 1.77
CA GLY A 221 -4.46 8.25 2.37
C GLY A 221 -4.59 7.92 3.86
N HIS A 222 -3.77 6.97 4.32
CA HIS A 222 -3.88 6.39 5.66
C HIS A 222 -3.34 7.28 6.77
N VAL A 223 -2.35 8.11 6.45
CA VAL A 223 -1.75 9.04 7.41
C VAL A 223 -2.77 10.12 7.75
N GLU A 224 -3.46 10.61 6.73
CA GLU A 224 -4.53 11.58 6.84
C GLU A 224 -5.73 11.00 7.57
N ALA A 225 -6.14 9.78 7.20
CA ALA A 225 -7.22 9.07 7.88
C ALA A 225 -6.92 8.82 9.37
N TRP A 226 -5.68 8.46 9.70
CA TRP A 226 -5.21 8.33 11.08
C TRP A 226 -5.29 9.66 11.84
N ALA A 227 -4.85 10.77 11.24
CA ALA A 227 -4.92 12.08 11.87
C ALA A 227 -6.37 12.47 12.19
N CYS A 228 -7.30 12.17 11.28
CA CYS A 228 -8.74 12.34 11.52
C CYS A 228 -9.22 11.46 12.69
N ALA A 229 -8.92 10.17 12.69
CA ALA A 229 -9.34 9.24 13.74
C ALA A 229 -8.77 9.62 15.12
N ARG A 230 -7.49 10.00 15.20
CA ARG A 230 -6.84 10.43 16.45
C ARG A 230 -7.42 11.74 16.99
N SER A 231 -7.95 12.59 16.11
CA SER A 231 -8.62 13.83 16.49
C SER A 231 -10.02 13.63 17.08
N LEU A 232 -10.63 12.46 16.88
CA LEU A 232 -11.93 12.14 17.50
C LEU A 232 -11.85 11.87 19.01
N GLN A 233 -10.67 11.51 19.54
CA GLN A 233 -10.51 11.07 20.94
C GLN A 233 -11.49 9.94 21.30
N ILE A 234 -11.54 8.91 20.46
CA ILE A 234 -12.37 7.71 20.64
C ILE A 234 -12.06 7.06 21.99
N GLN A 235 -13.10 6.69 22.72
CA GLN A 235 -13.05 5.92 23.96
C GLN A 235 -13.51 4.47 23.71
N SER A 236 -13.23 3.59 24.68
CA SER A 236 -13.73 2.21 24.62
C SER A 236 -15.25 2.19 24.65
N GLY A 237 -15.87 1.44 23.74
CA GLY A 237 -17.33 1.32 23.64
C GLY A 237 -18.02 2.39 22.79
N ASP A 238 -17.33 3.47 22.39
CA ASP A 238 -17.88 4.52 21.53
C ASP A 238 -18.45 3.93 20.22
N LEU A 239 -19.58 4.47 19.78
CA LEU A 239 -20.12 4.28 18.44
C LEU A 239 -19.54 5.33 17.49
N VAL A 240 -18.73 4.88 16.54
CA VAL A 240 -18.02 5.70 15.56
C VAL A 240 -18.65 5.52 14.18
N LEU A 241 -19.14 6.62 13.60
CA LEU A 241 -19.82 6.63 12.30
C LEU A 241 -19.03 7.42 11.25
N ASP A 242 -18.93 6.86 10.05
CA ASP A 242 -18.63 7.60 8.82
C ASP A 242 -19.85 7.53 7.89
N PRO A 243 -20.60 8.63 7.72
CA PRO A 243 -21.86 8.65 6.96
C PRO A 243 -21.64 8.66 5.44
N MET A 244 -20.39 8.72 4.97
CA MET A 244 -20.00 8.67 3.56
C MET A 244 -18.70 7.88 3.41
N CYS A 245 -18.71 6.64 3.91
CA CYS A 245 -17.50 5.91 4.25
C CYS A 245 -16.62 5.52 3.06
N GLY A 246 -17.16 5.51 1.85
CA GLY A 246 -16.49 5.00 0.67
C GLY A 246 -15.95 3.59 0.95
N LYS A 247 -14.66 3.39 0.66
CA LYS A 247 -13.95 2.12 0.93
C LYS A 247 -13.52 1.93 2.40
N GLY A 248 -13.93 2.83 3.30
CA GLY A 248 -13.77 2.69 4.74
C GLY A 248 -12.40 3.05 5.32
N THR A 249 -11.53 3.78 4.62
CA THR A 249 -10.17 4.08 5.13
C THR A 249 -10.19 4.80 6.49
N LEU A 250 -11.11 5.76 6.69
CA LEU A 250 -11.24 6.52 7.94
C LEU A 250 -11.57 5.59 9.12
N LEU A 251 -12.63 4.78 8.96
CA LEU A 251 -13.04 3.80 9.96
C LEU A 251 -11.97 2.71 10.17
N ALA A 252 -11.30 2.27 9.11
CA ALA A 252 -10.24 1.28 9.17
C ALA A 252 -9.08 1.76 10.06
N GLU A 253 -8.59 2.99 9.86
CA GLU A 253 -7.54 3.54 10.72
C GLU A 253 -8.03 3.68 12.18
N ALA A 254 -9.30 4.04 12.41
CA ALA A 254 -9.85 4.08 13.75
C ALA A 254 -9.93 2.69 14.41
N ALA A 255 -10.44 1.68 13.72
CA ALA A 255 -10.60 0.31 14.22
C ALA A 255 -9.29 -0.38 14.62
N VAL A 256 -8.19 0.07 14.02
CA VAL A 256 -6.85 -0.39 14.34
C VAL A 256 -6.39 0.09 15.71
N TRP A 257 -6.67 1.36 16.04
CA TRP A 257 -6.19 2.01 17.24
C TRP A 257 -7.16 1.88 18.42
N TRP A 258 -8.46 1.73 18.14
CA TRP A 258 -9.51 1.59 19.14
C TRP A 258 -10.38 0.36 18.84
N PRO A 259 -9.83 -0.86 18.98
CA PRO A 259 -10.55 -2.08 18.62
C PRO A 259 -11.80 -2.36 19.47
N SER A 260 -11.93 -1.71 20.64
CA SER A 260 -13.09 -1.83 21.53
C SER A 260 -14.24 -0.87 21.19
N ALA A 261 -14.08 0.02 20.22
CA ALA A 261 -15.15 0.87 19.71
C ALA A 261 -15.96 0.12 18.62
N LYS A 262 -17.17 0.60 18.35
CA LYS A 262 -18.07 0.04 17.33
C LYS A 262 -18.04 0.92 16.10
N PHE A 263 -17.82 0.33 14.92
CA PHE A 263 -17.66 1.09 13.68
C PHE A 263 -18.85 0.91 12.75
N VAL A 264 -19.35 2.02 12.23
CA VAL A 264 -20.47 2.06 11.28
C VAL A 264 -20.10 2.90 10.06
N GLY A 265 -20.32 2.35 8.87
CA GLY A 265 -20.18 3.06 7.61
C GLY A 265 -21.52 3.17 6.88
N CYS A 266 -21.85 4.36 6.38
CA CYS A 266 -22.93 4.54 5.41
C CYS A 266 -22.34 5.05 4.09
N ASP A 267 -22.89 4.62 2.97
CA ASP A 267 -22.58 5.20 1.67
C ASP A 267 -23.76 4.98 0.70
N VAL A 268 -23.88 5.83 -0.31
CA VAL A 268 -24.88 5.71 -1.39
C VAL A 268 -24.43 4.74 -2.48
N ASP A 269 -23.13 4.46 -2.57
CA ASP A 269 -22.54 3.61 -3.58
C ASP A 269 -22.27 2.20 -3.00
N LYS A 270 -23.02 1.22 -3.49
CA LYS A 270 -22.92 -0.18 -3.06
C LYS A 270 -21.54 -0.78 -3.35
N ASP A 271 -20.89 -0.39 -4.44
CA ASP A 271 -19.56 -0.91 -4.80
C ASP A 271 -18.50 -0.42 -3.80
N GLN A 272 -18.67 0.79 -3.24
CA GLN A 272 -17.82 1.29 -2.17
C GLN A 272 -18.01 0.48 -0.89
N LEU A 273 -19.25 0.17 -0.52
CA LEU A 273 -19.56 -0.66 0.65
C LEU A 273 -18.99 -2.07 0.52
N ASP A 274 -19.04 -2.67 -0.67
CA ASP A 274 -18.44 -3.98 -0.91
C ASP A 274 -16.90 -3.93 -0.82
N CYS A 275 -16.28 -2.84 -1.29
CA CYS A 275 -14.85 -2.57 -1.05
C CYS A 275 -14.53 -2.37 0.43
N CYS A 276 -15.37 -1.64 1.16
CA CYS A 276 -15.24 -1.42 2.61
C CYS A 276 -15.31 -2.76 3.36
N ARG A 277 -16.30 -3.61 3.05
CA ARG A 277 -16.42 -4.95 3.62
C ARG A 277 -15.16 -5.78 3.38
N SER A 278 -14.68 -5.84 2.14
CA SER A 278 -13.43 -6.55 1.79
C SER A 278 -12.22 -6.04 2.58
N ASN A 279 -12.15 -4.73 2.82
CA ASN A 279 -11.09 -4.10 3.59
C ASN A 279 -11.16 -4.49 5.08
N PHE A 280 -12.34 -4.52 5.68
CA PHE A 280 -12.55 -4.91 7.08
C PHE A 280 -12.39 -6.42 7.32
N GLU A 281 -12.84 -7.26 6.38
CA GLU A 281 -12.57 -8.70 6.36
C GLU A 281 -11.07 -8.97 6.32
N TRP A 282 -10.35 -8.26 5.45
CA TRP A 282 -8.90 -8.32 5.42
C TRP A 282 -8.34 -7.92 6.79
N LEU A 283 -8.69 -6.74 7.32
CA LEU A 283 -8.26 -6.25 8.64
C LEU A 283 -8.60 -7.17 9.82
N GLN A 284 -9.50 -8.16 9.63
CA GLN A 284 -10.06 -8.98 10.69
C GLN A 284 -10.72 -8.11 11.78
N ARG A 285 -11.47 -7.10 11.34
CA ARG A 285 -12.22 -6.16 12.19
C ARG A 285 -13.68 -6.13 11.77
N GLU A 286 -14.55 -5.82 12.72
CA GLU A 286 -15.98 -5.69 12.47
C GLU A 286 -16.34 -4.27 12.03
N VAL A 287 -17.32 -4.18 11.13
CA VAL A 287 -17.97 -2.93 10.72
C VAL A 287 -19.41 -3.22 10.32
N SER A 288 -20.34 -2.38 10.75
CA SER A 288 -21.73 -2.40 10.26
C SER A 288 -21.87 -1.45 9.09
N LEU A 289 -22.42 -1.92 7.97
CA LEU A 289 -22.53 -1.13 6.74
C LEU A 289 -23.98 -0.93 6.33
N TYR A 290 -24.35 0.30 6.00
CA TYR A 290 -25.70 0.68 5.56
C TYR A 290 -25.65 1.38 4.21
N HIS A 291 -26.49 0.95 3.27
CA HIS A 291 -26.68 1.60 1.98
C HIS A 291 -27.73 2.71 2.11
N THR A 292 -27.28 3.93 2.39
CA THR A 292 -28.17 5.07 2.64
C THR A 292 -27.57 6.40 2.18
N ASP A 293 -28.42 7.42 2.07
CA ASP A 293 -28.02 8.77 1.68
C ASP A 293 -28.05 9.73 2.88
N ALA A 294 -26.87 10.09 3.39
CA ALA A 294 -26.71 11.00 4.52
C ALA A 294 -27.18 12.44 4.25
N THR A 295 -27.63 12.78 3.04
CA THR A 295 -28.23 14.08 2.72
C THR A 295 -29.77 14.07 2.78
N LYS A 296 -30.40 12.92 3.00
CA LYS A 296 -31.85 12.79 3.16
C LYS A 296 -32.24 12.83 4.63
N THR A 297 -33.37 13.45 4.94
CA THR A 297 -33.94 13.41 6.30
C THR A 297 -34.20 11.97 6.73
N GLY A 298 -33.65 11.56 7.87
CA GLY A 298 -33.70 10.17 8.33
C GLY A 298 -32.82 9.20 7.53
N GLY A 299 -31.94 9.70 6.66
CA GLY A 299 -31.06 8.88 5.83
C GLY A 299 -29.95 8.19 6.62
N ILE A 300 -29.57 8.72 7.78
CA ILE A 300 -28.70 8.01 8.72
C ILE A 300 -29.59 7.18 9.68
N PRO A 301 -29.55 5.83 9.65
CA PRO A 301 -30.54 4.96 10.30
C PRO A 301 -30.28 4.79 11.81
N PHE A 302 -30.09 5.90 12.51
CA PHE A 302 -29.81 5.96 13.94
C PHE A 302 -30.73 6.97 14.63
N GLN A 303 -30.98 6.73 15.91
CA GLN A 303 -31.77 7.62 16.76
C GLN A 303 -31.02 8.93 16.99
N ASP A 304 -31.77 9.98 17.30
CA ASP A 304 -31.20 11.30 17.61
C ASP A 304 -30.24 11.20 18.80
N GLY A 305 -29.07 11.81 18.68
CA GLY A 305 -28.05 11.82 19.73
C GLY A 305 -27.46 10.45 20.10
N SER A 306 -27.62 9.40 19.30
CA SER A 306 -27.18 8.03 19.64
C SER A 306 -25.75 7.67 19.21
N VAL A 307 -25.08 8.53 18.44
CA VAL A 307 -23.72 8.29 17.91
C VAL A 307 -22.68 9.12 18.66
N ASP A 308 -21.64 8.51 19.22
CA ASP A 308 -20.66 9.22 20.04
C ASP A 308 -19.68 10.06 19.23
N LYS A 309 -19.21 9.52 18.09
CA LYS A 309 -18.13 10.10 17.28
C LYS A 309 -18.47 10.01 15.80
N ILE A 310 -18.26 11.09 15.05
CA ILE A 310 -18.43 11.09 13.59
C ILE A 310 -17.16 11.61 12.93
N LEU A 311 -16.63 10.85 11.97
CA LEU A 311 -15.59 11.32 11.05
C LEU A 311 -16.04 11.16 9.61
N VAL A 312 -15.83 12.19 8.77
CA VAL A 312 -16.32 12.17 7.39
C VAL A 312 -15.36 12.89 6.44
N ALA A 313 -15.11 12.29 5.27
CA ALA A 313 -14.48 12.96 4.14
C ALA A 313 -15.50 13.07 2.99
N PRO A 314 -16.39 14.09 3.01
CA PRO A 314 -17.46 14.19 2.03
C PRO A 314 -16.91 14.43 0.61
N PRO A 315 -17.69 14.14 -0.45
CA PRO A 315 -17.28 14.43 -1.81
C PRO A 315 -17.01 15.93 -1.98
N TRP A 316 -16.04 16.29 -2.83
CA TRP A 316 -15.66 17.68 -3.12
C TRP A 316 -15.67 18.00 -4.62
N ASN A 317 -16.62 17.42 -5.34
CA ASN A 317 -16.89 17.63 -6.77
C ASN A 317 -15.66 17.45 -7.69
N ARG A 318 -14.87 16.41 -7.43
CA ARG A 318 -13.66 16.09 -8.22
C ARG A 318 -13.68 14.66 -8.72
N GLN A 319 -13.53 13.69 -7.82
CA GLN A 319 -13.63 12.28 -8.14
C GLN A 319 -15.09 11.82 -8.19
N TYR A 320 -15.90 12.31 -7.26
CA TYR A 320 -17.34 12.10 -7.22
C TYR A 320 -18.03 13.46 -7.37
N ARG A 321 -19.00 13.54 -8.29
CA ARG A 321 -19.74 14.77 -8.56
C ARG A 321 -20.83 14.97 -7.51
N ILE A 322 -20.90 16.18 -6.97
CA ILE A 322 -22.07 16.61 -6.20
C ILE A 322 -23.11 17.09 -7.20
N GLN A 323 -24.33 16.56 -7.10
CA GLN A 323 -25.45 17.08 -7.89
C GLN A 323 -26.02 18.33 -7.22
N GLY A 324 -26.18 19.41 -7.99
CA GLY A 324 -26.66 20.70 -7.48
C GLY A 324 -25.59 21.52 -6.77
N ASP A 325 -26.02 22.40 -5.86
CA ASP A 325 -25.14 23.29 -5.11
C ASP A 325 -24.42 22.54 -3.97
N PRO A 326 -23.07 22.51 -3.93
CA PRO A 326 -22.31 21.91 -2.84
C PRO A 326 -22.67 22.42 -1.44
N GLU A 327 -23.03 23.70 -1.27
CA GLU A 327 -23.38 24.22 0.06
C GLU A 327 -24.72 23.68 0.54
N VAL A 328 -25.70 23.52 -0.36
CA VAL A 328 -26.97 22.83 -0.06
C VAL A 328 -26.71 21.38 0.30
N PHE A 329 -25.87 20.67 -0.47
CA PHE A 329 -25.49 19.29 -0.18
C PHE A 329 -24.87 19.15 1.22
N TYR A 330 -23.84 19.96 1.54
CA TYR A 330 -23.19 19.92 2.84
C TYR A 330 -24.13 20.32 3.99
N ARG A 331 -25.03 21.27 3.77
CA ARG A 331 -26.02 21.66 4.79
C ARG A 331 -26.99 20.51 5.08
N CYS A 332 -27.46 19.79 4.06
CA CYS A 332 -28.32 18.61 4.23
C CYS A 332 -27.57 17.48 4.94
N MET A 333 -26.30 17.23 4.57
CA MET A 333 -25.43 16.30 5.29
C MET A 333 -25.28 16.65 6.77
N PHE A 334 -24.93 17.90 7.08
CA PHE A 334 -24.74 18.32 8.47
C PHE A 334 -26.03 18.28 9.29
N LYS A 335 -27.20 18.50 8.68
CA LYS A 335 -28.50 18.29 9.36
C LYS A 335 -28.63 16.88 9.92
N GLU A 336 -28.34 15.87 9.11
CA GLU A 336 -28.42 14.47 9.56
C GLU A 336 -27.29 14.10 10.52
N ILE A 337 -26.05 14.52 10.25
CA ILE A 337 -24.90 14.27 11.13
C ILE A 337 -25.18 14.82 12.53
N LEU A 338 -25.61 16.08 12.63
CA LEU A 338 -25.84 16.72 13.93
C LEU A 338 -27.12 16.22 14.62
N ARG A 339 -28.06 15.62 13.87
CA ARG A 339 -29.23 14.95 14.45
C ARG A 339 -28.81 13.70 15.23
N VAL A 340 -27.99 12.84 14.64
CA VAL A 340 -27.57 11.57 15.26
C VAL A 340 -26.41 11.69 16.23
N LEU A 341 -25.58 12.74 16.10
CA LEU A 341 -24.42 12.97 16.97
C LEU A 341 -24.86 13.29 18.39
N HIS A 342 -24.35 12.54 19.35
CA HIS A 342 -24.56 12.77 20.78
C HIS A 342 -24.16 14.20 21.15
N PRO A 343 -24.88 14.90 22.06
CA PRO A 343 -24.56 16.29 22.40
C PRO A 343 -23.17 16.53 22.97
N ALA A 344 -22.56 15.53 23.63
CA ALA A 344 -21.16 15.53 24.08
C ALA A 344 -20.20 14.85 23.08
N GLY A 345 -20.72 14.49 21.90
CA GLY A 345 -19.97 13.84 20.85
C GLY A 345 -18.98 14.78 20.15
N ARG A 346 -18.16 14.20 19.28
CA ARG A 346 -17.17 14.95 18.51
C ARG A 346 -17.29 14.64 17.02
N LEU A 347 -17.20 15.68 16.21
CA LEU A 347 -17.23 15.62 14.76
C LEU A 347 -15.87 16.00 14.17
N VAL A 348 -15.34 15.19 13.27
CA VAL A 348 -14.18 15.49 12.44
C VAL A 348 -14.58 15.45 10.98
N PHE A 349 -14.23 16.46 10.19
CA PHE A 349 -14.48 16.44 8.76
C PHE A 349 -13.28 16.94 7.94
N LEU A 350 -13.12 16.40 6.74
CA LEU A 350 -12.00 16.68 5.85
C LEU A 350 -12.48 17.26 4.52
N GLY A 351 -11.95 18.42 4.14
CA GLY A 351 -12.14 19.01 2.80
C GLY A 351 -10.84 18.99 2.00
N ALA A 352 -10.90 18.81 0.67
CA ALA A 352 -9.69 18.75 -0.17
C ALA A 352 -9.10 20.11 -0.61
N SER A 353 -9.56 21.22 -0.03
CA SER A 353 -9.00 22.54 -0.26
C SER A 353 -9.52 23.56 0.77
N GLY A 354 -8.87 24.72 0.84
CA GLY A 354 -9.38 25.88 1.59
C GLY A 354 -10.77 26.34 1.14
N LYS A 355 -11.10 26.21 -0.15
CA LYS A 355 -12.45 26.54 -0.67
C LYS A 355 -13.49 25.52 -0.21
N THR A 356 -13.14 24.23 -0.27
CA THR A 356 -14.03 23.14 0.18
C THR A 356 -14.30 23.24 1.67
N ILE A 357 -13.26 23.47 2.48
CA ILE A 357 -13.46 23.61 3.93
C ILE A 357 -14.32 24.83 4.24
N HIS A 358 -14.09 25.97 3.59
CA HIS A 358 -14.93 27.16 3.80
C HIS A 358 -16.42 26.89 3.55
N LYS A 359 -16.76 26.17 2.46
CA LYS A 359 -18.15 25.75 2.19
C LYS A 359 -18.72 24.83 3.27
N LEU A 360 -17.92 23.90 3.77
CA LEU A 360 -18.30 23.04 4.90
C LEU A 360 -18.54 23.86 6.18
N GLU A 361 -17.70 24.87 6.45
CA GLU A 361 -17.86 25.77 7.60
C GLU A 361 -19.16 26.58 7.52
N VAL A 362 -19.43 27.18 6.35
CA VAL A 362 -20.68 27.93 6.08
C VAL A 362 -21.88 27.01 6.26
N ALA A 363 -21.83 25.81 5.67
CA ALA A 363 -22.90 24.83 5.79
C ALA A 363 -23.14 24.42 7.25
N LEU A 364 -22.10 24.08 8.01
CA LEU A 364 -22.20 23.72 9.43
C LEU A 364 -22.85 24.83 10.27
N ARG A 365 -22.43 26.08 10.07
CA ARG A 365 -23.00 27.24 10.79
C ARG A 365 -24.45 27.53 10.44
N SER A 366 -24.87 27.17 9.22
CA SER A 366 -26.24 27.40 8.74
C SER A 366 -27.25 26.38 9.27
N VAL A 367 -26.80 25.26 9.86
CA VAL A 367 -27.70 24.24 10.39
C VAL A 367 -28.26 24.71 11.74
N GLN A 368 -29.58 24.87 11.80
CA GLN A 368 -30.30 25.08 13.06
C GLN A 368 -30.45 23.74 13.78
N THR A 369 -29.85 23.62 14.97
CA THR A 369 -30.04 22.45 15.85
C THR A 369 -30.24 22.91 17.29
N LYS A 370 -30.69 22.00 18.16
CA LYS A 370 -30.83 22.25 19.61
C LYS A 370 -29.51 22.66 20.27
N HIS A 371 -28.38 22.22 19.73
CA HIS A 371 -27.05 22.46 20.28
C HIS A 371 -26.22 23.36 19.37
N ARG A 372 -25.32 24.15 19.96
CA ARG A 372 -24.44 25.03 19.18
C ARG A 372 -23.12 24.33 18.92
N TRP A 373 -22.88 23.97 17.66
CA TRP A 373 -21.63 23.35 17.23
C TRP A 373 -20.66 24.40 16.72
N SER A 374 -19.40 24.34 17.16
CA SER A 374 -18.33 25.21 16.67
C SER A 374 -17.09 24.41 16.32
N ILE A 375 -16.31 24.95 15.38
CA ILE A 375 -15.02 24.36 15.02
C ILE A 375 -14.02 24.82 16.07
N VAL A 376 -13.39 23.86 16.75
CA VAL A 376 -12.42 24.09 17.82
C VAL A 376 -10.98 23.92 17.36
N SER A 377 -10.75 23.24 16.23
CA SER A 377 -9.42 23.08 15.64
C SER A 377 -9.47 22.85 14.12
N LYS A 378 -8.40 23.22 13.41
CA LYS A 378 -8.19 22.96 11.98
C LYS A 378 -6.74 22.69 11.65
N ARG A 379 -6.46 21.72 10.78
CA ARG A 379 -5.09 21.43 10.28
C ARG A 379 -5.09 21.13 8.79
N SER A 380 -4.02 21.57 8.14
CA SER A 380 -3.81 21.35 6.71
C SER A 380 -2.71 20.32 6.49
N PHE A 381 -2.91 19.44 5.52
CA PHE A 381 -1.91 18.46 5.10
C PHE A 381 -2.06 18.14 3.62
N PHE A 382 -0.97 17.74 2.94
CA PHE A 382 -1.03 17.35 1.54
C PHE A 382 -1.68 15.96 1.42
N LEU A 383 -2.86 15.89 0.79
CA LEU A 383 -3.51 14.63 0.40
C LEU A 383 -2.80 14.00 -0.81
N THR A 384 -2.27 14.85 -1.69
CA THR A 384 -1.43 14.47 -2.84
C THR A 384 -0.41 15.58 -3.08
N ARG A 385 0.52 15.40 -4.04
CA ARG A 385 1.50 16.44 -4.42
C ARG A 385 0.87 17.78 -4.82
N SER A 386 -0.40 17.81 -5.22
CA SER A 386 -1.09 19.02 -5.70
C SER A 386 -2.40 19.31 -4.96
N ILE A 387 -2.72 18.58 -3.90
CA ILE A 387 -3.96 18.74 -3.13
C ILE A 387 -3.62 18.91 -1.66
N THR A 388 -3.96 20.06 -1.10
CA THR A 388 -3.90 20.32 0.34
C THR A 388 -5.29 20.13 0.94
N GLY A 389 -5.44 19.08 1.73
CA GLY A 389 -6.63 18.83 2.53
C GLY A 389 -6.60 19.69 3.79
N VAL A 390 -7.79 20.04 4.29
CA VAL A 390 -7.98 20.71 5.56
C VAL A 390 -8.95 19.89 6.38
N MET A 391 -8.47 19.40 7.52
CA MET A 391 -9.29 18.75 8.54
C MET A 391 -9.79 19.80 9.52
N ALA A 392 -11.04 19.66 9.95
CA ALA A 392 -11.64 20.45 11.01
C ALA A 392 -12.24 19.56 12.10
N VAL A 393 -12.17 20.02 13.34
CA VAL A 393 -12.76 19.37 14.51
C VAL A 393 -13.85 20.26 15.07
N ALA A 394 -15.05 19.73 15.23
CA ALA A 394 -16.20 20.43 15.78
C ALA A 394 -16.72 19.77 17.06
N GLU A 395 -17.12 20.61 18.01
CA GLU A 395 -17.66 20.24 19.32
C GLU A 395 -18.86 21.12 19.66
N ASN A 396 -19.71 20.63 20.56
CA ASN A 396 -20.77 21.43 21.16
C ASN A 396 -20.17 22.42 22.17
N THR A 397 -20.44 23.72 22.00
CA THR A 397 -19.88 24.77 22.87
C THR A 397 -20.47 24.79 24.28
N ALA A 398 -21.62 24.15 24.50
CA ALA A 398 -22.24 24.09 25.84
C ALA A 398 -21.61 23.03 26.76
N SER A 399 -20.95 22.02 26.20
CA SER A 399 -20.23 20.96 26.95
C SER A 399 -18.74 21.27 27.16
N ALA A 400 -18.25 22.38 26.62
CA ALA A 400 -16.88 22.82 26.85
C ALA A 400 -16.83 23.47 28.25
N ASN A 401 -16.50 22.68 29.27
CA ASN A 401 -16.10 23.23 30.56
C ASN A 401 -15.04 24.31 30.31
N SER A 402 -15.29 25.46 30.91
CA SER A 402 -14.46 26.65 30.92
C SER A 402 -13.16 26.38 31.68
N GLU A 403 -12.25 25.63 31.07
CA GLU A 403 -10.84 25.63 31.45
C GLU A 403 -10.02 26.10 30.25
N GLY A 404 -9.59 27.36 30.33
CA GLY A 404 -8.44 27.90 29.60
C GLY A 404 -8.63 28.14 28.10
N ILE A 405 -8.87 29.41 27.73
CA ILE A 405 -7.89 30.27 27.06
C ILE A 405 -8.65 31.48 26.48
N GLY A 406 -8.50 32.62 27.14
CA GLY A 406 -8.59 33.91 26.47
C GLY A 406 -7.42 34.00 25.50
N GLY A 407 -7.67 33.69 24.23
CA GLY A 407 -6.67 33.73 23.16
C GLY A 407 -7.31 33.26 21.86
N THR A 408 -7.07 33.98 20.78
CA THR A 408 -7.64 33.79 19.43
C THR A 408 -7.13 32.51 18.71
N GLY A 409 -6.72 31.48 19.45
CA GLY A 409 -6.04 30.29 18.93
C GLY A 409 -6.90 29.02 18.88
N TRP A 410 -6.64 28.16 17.91
CA TRP A 410 -7.22 26.81 17.78
C TRP A 410 -6.77 25.89 18.92
N LYS A 411 -7.64 25.00 19.42
CA LYS A 411 -7.25 23.96 20.40
C LYS A 411 -6.18 23.03 19.79
N ALA A 412 -5.19 22.66 20.61
CA ALA A 412 -4.19 21.66 20.26
C ALA A 412 -4.83 20.27 20.15
N LEU A 413 -4.36 19.45 19.20
CA LEU A 413 -4.83 18.08 19.03
C LEU A 413 -3.91 17.08 19.77
N PRO A 414 -4.42 15.91 20.20
CA PRO A 414 -3.68 14.95 21.04
C PRO A 414 -2.37 14.41 20.45
N TRP A 415 -2.16 14.60 19.15
CA TRP A 415 -1.02 14.11 18.39
C TRP A 415 -0.04 15.22 18.01
N GLU A 416 -0.24 16.45 18.49
CA GLU A 416 0.52 17.63 18.04
C GLU A 416 1.68 18.02 18.95
N GLY A 417 2.24 17.12 19.76
CA GLY A 417 3.32 17.45 20.72
C GLY A 417 4.31 18.53 20.21
N GLN A 418 4.77 18.37 18.95
CA GLN A 418 5.07 19.49 18.05
C GLN A 418 4.22 19.31 16.78
N ALA A 419 3.44 20.32 16.37
CA ALA A 419 2.58 20.20 15.20
C ALA A 419 3.43 19.91 13.94
N PRO A 420 3.14 18.85 13.16
CA PRO A 420 3.91 18.54 11.97
C PRO A 420 3.78 19.68 10.95
N GLU A 421 4.91 20.27 10.54
CA GLU A 421 4.94 21.42 9.63
C GLU A 421 4.59 21.04 8.19
N ASN A 422 4.73 19.75 7.85
CA ASN A 422 4.44 19.22 6.52
C ASN A 422 3.99 17.74 6.56
N SER A 423 3.54 17.21 5.42
CA SER A 423 3.08 15.82 5.32
C SER A 423 4.16 14.77 5.62
N ARG A 424 5.43 15.11 5.44
CA ARG A 424 6.54 14.21 5.76
C ARG A 424 6.67 14.06 7.27
N ASP A 425 6.52 15.14 8.02
CA ASP A 425 6.53 15.13 9.49
C ASP A 425 5.32 14.38 10.03
N LEU A 426 4.13 14.58 9.45
CA LEU A 426 2.92 13.82 9.82
C LEU A 426 3.11 12.32 9.56
N TYR A 427 3.72 11.94 8.42
CA TYR A 427 4.06 10.54 8.13
C TYR A 427 5.04 9.96 9.16
N TYR A 428 6.11 10.69 9.49
CA TYR A 428 7.08 10.23 10.49
C TYR A 428 6.47 10.12 11.88
N HIS A 429 5.60 11.07 12.26
CA HIS A 429 4.91 11.03 13.54
C HIS A 429 3.93 9.85 13.63
N TRP A 430 3.11 9.64 12.59
CA TRP A 430 2.27 8.44 12.45
C TRP A 430 3.09 7.16 12.56
N ARG A 431 4.23 7.11 11.85
CA ARG A 431 5.11 5.94 11.85
C ARG A 431 5.74 5.69 13.22
N HIS A 432 6.17 6.75 13.91
CA HIS A 432 6.74 6.69 15.25
C HIS A 432 5.72 6.13 16.25
N LEU A 433 4.51 6.70 16.29
CA LEU A 433 3.45 6.24 17.20
C LEU A 433 3.01 4.80 16.88
N ARG A 434 2.93 4.43 15.60
CA ARG A 434 2.64 3.03 15.22
C ARG A 434 3.72 2.07 15.70
N ALA A 435 5.00 2.46 15.58
CA ALA A 435 6.10 1.63 16.04
C ALA A 435 6.09 1.43 17.56
N LEU A 436 5.58 2.38 18.34
CA LEU A 436 5.35 2.21 19.78
C LEU A 436 4.16 1.31 20.08
N ALA A 437 3.03 1.52 19.39
CA ALA A 437 1.78 0.82 19.68
C ALA A 437 1.77 -0.63 19.16
N PHE A 438 2.50 -0.91 18.07
CA PHE A 438 2.52 -2.20 17.39
C PHE A 438 3.96 -2.58 17.00
N PRO A 439 4.85 -2.85 17.97
CA PRO A 439 6.28 -2.94 17.73
C PRO A 439 6.72 -4.28 17.11
N GLU A 440 5.80 -5.22 16.85
CA GLU A 440 6.15 -6.57 16.40
C GLU A 440 6.79 -6.61 14.99
N LEU A 441 7.85 -7.42 14.86
CA LEU A 441 8.43 -7.76 13.57
C LEU A 441 7.89 -9.10 13.07
N ARG A 442 7.61 -9.16 11.77
CA ARG A 442 7.26 -10.39 11.06
C ARG A 442 8.35 -10.77 10.07
N PRO A 443 8.44 -12.05 9.68
CA PRO A 443 9.31 -12.45 8.59
C PRO A 443 9.04 -11.58 7.35
N ALA A 444 10.10 -11.12 6.68
CA ALA A 444 9.98 -10.14 5.59
C ALA A 444 9.18 -10.61 4.35
N SER A 445 8.72 -11.86 4.39
CA SER A 445 7.88 -12.51 3.39
C SER A 445 7.20 -13.76 3.96
N GLU A 446 5.87 -13.74 4.04
CA GLU A 446 5.10 -14.97 4.21
C GLU A 446 5.12 -15.78 2.90
N PRO A 447 5.13 -17.12 2.95
CA PRO A 447 4.89 -17.92 1.76
C PRO A 447 3.57 -17.51 1.10
N ILE A 448 3.58 -17.35 -0.22
CA ILE A 448 2.33 -17.33 -0.98
C ILE A 448 1.67 -18.70 -0.71
N ARG A 449 0.54 -18.72 0.01
CA ARG A 449 -0.28 -19.93 0.13
C ARG A 449 -0.58 -20.43 -1.29
N LYS A 450 -0.31 -21.71 -1.57
CA LYS A 450 -0.59 -22.32 -2.89
C LYS A 450 -2.04 -22.10 -3.34
N ASP A 451 -2.95 -21.85 -2.39
CA ASP A 451 -4.39 -21.66 -2.63
C ASP A 451 -4.74 -20.32 -3.32
N ASP A 452 -3.81 -19.36 -3.38
CA ASP A 452 -4.06 -18.04 -3.97
C ASP A 452 -3.90 -18.05 -5.52
N GLU A 453 -3.26 -19.07 -6.10
CA GLU A 453 -3.26 -19.27 -7.56
C GLU A 453 -4.58 -19.87 -8.07
N THR A 454 -5.32 -20.60 -7.23
CA THR A 454 -6.62 -21.18 -7.60
C THR A 454 -7.74 -20.15 -7.65
N LEU A 455 -7.66 -19.04 -6.90
CA LEU A 455 -8.67 -17.97 -6.90
C LEU A 455 -8.51 -16.93 -8.02
N ARG A 456 -7.46 -17.02 -8.86
CA ARG A 456 -7.22 -16.07 -9.98
C ARG A 456 -7.27 -16.68 -11.38
N ARG A 457 -7.72 -17.92 -11.53
CA ARG A 457 -8.10 -18.45 -12.84
C ARG A 457 -9.53 -18.05 -13.18
N HIS A 458 -9.76 -16.76 -13.42
CA HIS A 458 -10.83 -16.42 -14.36
C HIS A 458 -10.45 -17.05 -15.70
N PRO A 459 -11.38 -17.72 -16.39
CA PRO A 459 -11.09 -18.29 -17.70
C PRO A 459 -10.51 -17.20 -18.59
N SER A 460 -9.35 -17.45 -19.16
CA SER A 460 -8.65 -16.50 -20.03
C SER A 460 -9.62 -15.97 -21.08
N ARG A 461 -9.48 -14.70 -21.50
CA ARG A 461 -10.29 -14.12 -22.60
C ARG A 461 -10.31 -15.03 -23.84
N ALA A 462 -9.26 -15.82 -24.05
CA ALA A 462 -9.20 -16.87 -25.07
C ALA A 462 -10.24 -17.99 -24.89
N LEU A 463 -10.51 -18.45 -23.65
CA LEU A 463 -11.55 -19.45 -23.37
C LEU A 463 -12.96 -18.85 -23.53
N LEU A 464 -13.17 -17.60 -23.14
CA LEU A 464 -14.46 -16.91 -23.34
C LEU A 464 -14.74 -16.67 -24.83
N VAL A 465 -13.72 -16.28 -25.61
CA VAL A 465 -13.79 -16.18 -27.08
C VAL A 465 -14.02 -17.55 -27.71
N LEU A 466 -13.35 -18.60 -27.26
CA LEU A 466 -13.54 -19.97 -27.78
C LEU A 466 -14.96 -20.47 -27.51
N VAL A 467 -15.50 -20.26 -26.31
CA VAL A 467 -16.88 -20.63 -25.97
C VAL A 467 -17.88 -19.81 -26.79
N THR A 468 -17.62 -18.52 -27.03
CA THR A 468 -18.51 -17.66 -27.82
C THR A 468 -18.48 -18.04 -29.31
N VAL A 469 -17.32 -18.40 -29.84
CA VAL A 469 -17.14 -18.90 -31.22
C VAL A 469 -17.79 -20.28 -31.39
N LEU A 470 -17.64 -21.17 -30.42
CA LEU A 470 -18.28 -22.50 -30.45
C LEU A 470 -19.81 -22.40 -30.35
N LEU A 471 -20.34 -21.52 -29.50
CA LEU A 471 -21.78 -21.26 -29.41
C LEU A 471 -22.32 -20.57 -30.68
N GLY A 472 -21.55 -19.66 -31.29
CA GLY A 472 -21.89 -19.03 -32.57
C GLY A 472 -21.90 -20.02 -33.75
N LEU A 473 -20.94 -20.95 -33.81
CA LEU A 473 -20.88 -22.00 -34.84
C LEU A 473 -22.00 -23.03 -34.66
N ALA A 474 -22.37 -23.36 -33.41
CA ALA A 474 -23.51 -24.22 -33.12
C ALA A 474 -24.85 -23.58 -33.52
N ALA A 475 -25.00 -22.27 -33.33
CA ALA A 475 -26.18 -21.52 -33.79
C ALA A 475 -26.24 -21.43 -35.32
N PHE A 476 -25.09 -21.25 -36.00
CA PHE A 476 -25.01 -21.20 -37.46
C PHE A 476 -25.33 -22.55 -38.11
N ARG A 477 -24.89 -23.67 -37.50
CA ARG A 477 -25.26 -25.02 -37.95
C ARG A 477 -26.74 -25.36 -37.75
N ARG A 478 -27.43 -24.72 -36.79
CA ARG A 478 -28.88 -24.90 -36.59
C ARG A 478 -29.74 -24.12 -37.59
N GLN A 479 -29.20 -23.07 -38.23
CA GLN A 479 -29.94 -22.28 -39.24
C GLN A 479 -29.73 -22.76 -40.69
N ALA A 480 -28.76 -23.63 -40.96
CA ALA A 480 -28.56 -24.21 -42.29
C ALA A 480 -29.39 -25.48 -42.48
N LYS A 481 -30.68 -25.34 -42.83
CA LYS A 481 -31.49 -26.44 -43.39
C LYS A 481 -31.08 -26.71 -44.86
N PRO A 482 -31.05 -27.97 -45.33
CA PRO A 482 -30.64 -28.29 -46.68
C PRO A 482 -31.72 -27.88 -47.69
N ARG A 483 -31.34 -27.12 -48.73
CA ARG A 483 -32.16 -26.88 -49.92
C ARG A 483 -31.94 -28.02 -50.91
N GLY A 484 -33.01 -28.72 -51.25
CA GLY A 484 -33.05 -29.65 -52.38
C GLY A 484 -34.48 -29.98 -52.80
N GLN A 485 -34.76 -29.75 -54.09
CA GLN A 485 -35.90 -30.23 -54.90
C GLN A 485 -37.26 -29.54 -54.70
N LEU A 486 -38.07 -29.23 -55.73
CA LEU A 486 -37.95 -29.13 -57.18
C LEU A 486 -39.21 -28.38 -57.68
N ALA A 487 -39.19 -27.89 -58.91
CA ALA A 487 -40.16 -27.02 -59.57
C ALA A 487 -41.63 -27.49 -59.65
N ARG A 488 -42.57 -26.52 -59.75
CA ARG A 488 -43.72 -26.51 -60.69
C ARG A 488 -44.29 -25.08 -60.87
N LEU A 489 -44.30 -24.62 -62.12
CA LEU A 489 -44.97 -23.43 -62.70
C LEU A 489 -46.45 -23.79 -63.07
N PRO A 490 -47.28 -22.92 -63.70
CA PRO A 490 -47.68 -21.54 -63.37
C PRO A 490 -49.22 -21.30 -63.55
N ARG A 491 -49.72 -20.10 -63.20
CA ARG A 491 -50.79 -19.26 -63.84
C ARG A 491 -51.66 -18.54 -62.79
N ARG A 492 -51.55 -17.20 -62.76
CA ARG A 492 -52.52 -16.18 -63.21
C ARG A 492 -53.81 -16.14 -62.38
N GLU A 493 -53.99 -15.06 -61.64
CA GLU A 493 -55.08 -14.10 -61.87
C GLU A 493 -54.80 -12.75 -61.19
N ARG A 494 -55.19 -11.68 -61.89
CA ARG A 494 -55.25 -10.24 -61.54
C ARG A 494 -56.74 -9.93 -61.24
N PRO A 495 -57.19 -8.67 -60.99
CA PRO A 495 -56.58 -7.43 -60.46
C PRO A 495 -57.51 -6.71 -59.42
N LEU A 496 -57.11 -5.50 -58.98
CA LEU A 496 -57.90 -4.25 -58.81
C LEU A 496 -57.25 -3.42 -57.69
N CYS A 497 -56.52 -2.34 -58.00
CA CYS A 497 -56.99 -0.96 -58.29
C CYS A 497 -57.42 -0.20 -57.02
N ASP A 498 -56.61 0.78 -56.60
CA ASP A 498 -56.95 2.22 -56.50
C ASP A 498 -55.72 2.95 -55.91
N VAL A 499 -54.94 3.72 -56.70
CA VAL A 499 -55.14 5.13 -57.11
C VAL A 499 -55.06 6.06 -55.87
N ALA A 500 -53.88 6.54 -55.48
CA ALA A 500 -53.15 7.74 -55.97
C ALA A 500 -53.30 8.93 -54.98
N PRO A 501 -52.69 10.11 -55.21
CA PRO A 501 -51.27 10.38 -54.98
C PRO A 501 -51.05 11.68 -54.18
N ASP A 502 -49.81 12.01 -53.80
CA ASP A 502 -49.31 13.32 -54.25
C ASP A 502 -47.77 13.44 -54.30
N ALA A 503 -47.41 14.31 -55.24
CA ALA A 503 -46.18 14.89 -55.71
C ALA A 503 -45.29 15.50 -54.61
N THR A 504 -44.02 15.90 -54.78
CA THR A 504 -42.99 15.87 -55.82
C THR A 504 -41.70 16.42 -55.18
N HIS A 505 -40.57 16.07 -55.81
CA HIS A 505 -39.37 16.91 -56.01
C HIS A 505 -38.31 17.17 -54.92
N ARG A 506 -37.10 16.71 -55.31
CA ARG A 506 -35.78 17.40 -55.29
C ARG A 506 -34.95 17.40 -53.99
N ASN A 507 -34.04 16.41 -53.93
CA ASN A 507 -32.58 16.46 -53.71
C ASN A 507 -31.87 17.84 -53.87
N PRO A 508 -30.56 17.98 -53.50
CA PRO A 508 -29.73 17.32 -52.47
C PRO A 508 -28.73 18.32 -51.78
N CYS A 509 -27.65 17.79 -51.17
CA CYS A 509 -26.42 18.45 -50.66
C CYS A 509 -26.51 19.04 -49.24
N ALA A 510 -25.49 18.97 -48.36
CA ALA A 510 -24.10 18.56 -48.49
C ALA A 510 -23.55 18.13 -47.12
N THR A 511 -22.55 17.25 -47.18
CA THR A 511 -21.51 16.98 -46.20
C THR A 511 -20.63 18.21 -45.91
N THR A 512 -20.20 18.39 -44.65
CA THR A 512 -18.79 18.71 -44.30
C THR A 512 -18.56 18.57 -42.79
N SER A 513 -17.40 17.96 -42.48
CA SER A 513 -16.54 18.03 -41.27
C SER A 513 -17.10 17.64 -39.90
#